data_AF-A0A0F9KHH1-F1
#
_entry.id   AF-A0A0F9KHH1-F1
#
_cell.length_a   1.000
_cell.length_b   1.000
_cell.length_c   1.000
_cell.angle_alpha   90.00
_cell.angle_beta   90.00
_cell.angle_gamma   90.00
#
_symmetry.space_group_name_H-M   'P 1'
#
loop_
_entity.id
_entity.type
_entity.pdbx_description
1 polymer ?
#
loop_
_entity_poly.entity_id
_entity_poly.type
_entity_poly.pdbx_seq_one_letter_code
_entity_poly.pdbx_strand_id
1 'polypeptide(L)'
;MAVKTHVFNGRRYEIDMPGRIDGCVDQYQLNKRVMLITTEPHTKEELEACVHESLHAENWAATEKVIERTGREIADFLWRLGYRRTKK
;
A
#
# COMPACT_ATOMS: atom_id res chain seq x y z
N MET A 1 -16.10 5.39 -0.26
CA MET A 1 -16.27 3.94 -0.14
C MET A 1 -14.89 3.38 0.12
N ALA A 2 -14.70 2.70 1.25
CA ALA A 2 -13.45 2.02 1.53
C ALA A 2 -13.24 0.89 0.50
N VAL A 3 -12.08 0.88 -0.16
CA VAL A 3 -11.69 -0.25 -1.02
C VAL A 3 -11.46 -1.45 -0.09
N LYS A 4 -12.21 -2.53 -0.29
CA LYS A 4 -12.12 -3.73 0.57
C LYS A 4 -11.20 -4.80 0.00
N THR A 5 -11.00 -4.81 -1.31
CA THR A 5 -10.12 -5.77 -2.00
C THR A 5 -9.54 -5.17 -3.27
N HIS A 6 -8.33 -5.58 -3.66
CA HIS A 6 -7.73 -5.29 -4.97
C HIS A 6 -6.96 -6.50 -5.50
N VAL A 7 -6.65 -6.51 -6.80
CA VAL A 7 -5.86 -7.56 -7.44
C VAL A 7 -4.53 -6.97 -7.87
N PHE A 8 -3.43 -7.50 -7.33
CA PHE A 8 -2.06 -7.19 -7.73
C PHE A 8 -1.39 -8.45 -8.25
N ASN A 9 -0.67 -8.38 -9.37
CA ASN A 9 0.02 -9.52 -9.99
C ASN A 9 -0.85 -10.81 -10.09
N GLY A 10 -2.12 -10.66 -10.47
CA GLY A 10 -3.07 -11.77 -10.60
C GLY A 10 -3.55 -12.40 -9.27
N ARG A 11 -3.21 -11.78 -8.14
CA ARG A 11 -3.53 -12.26 -6.78
C ARG A 11 -4.50 -11.30 -6.11
N ARG A 12 -5.60 -11.82 -5.55
CA ARG A 12 -6.56 -11.01 -4.78
C ARG A 12 -6.03 -10.76 -3.37
N TYR A 13 -6.07 -9.51 -2.93
CA TYR A 13 -5.75 -9.06 -1.59
C TYR A 13 -6.99 -8.48 -0.91
N GLU A 14 -7.20 -8.84 0.36
CA GLU A 14 -8.07 -8.06 1.25
C GLU A 14 -7.31 -6.81 1.69
N ILE A 15 -7.95 -5.65 1.61
CA ILE A 15 -7.35 -4.37 2.02
C ILE A 15 -7.99 -3.98 3.33
N ASP A 16 -7.16 -3.90 4.36
CA ASP A 16 -7.56 -3.40 5.67
C ASP A 16 -6.72 -2.17 6.02
N MET A 17 -7.39 -1.14 6.53
CA MET A 17 -6.80 0.14 6.89
C MET A 17 -7.22 0.51 8.32
N PRO A 18 -6.78 -0.27 9.31
CA PRO A 18 -7.28 -0.18 10.68
C PRO A 18 -6.85 1.11 11.41
N GLY A 19 -6.01 1.94 10.79
CA GLY A 19 -5.43 3.14 11.41
C GLY A 19 -4.06 2.85 12.02
N ARG A 20 -3.63 3.72 12.95
CA ARG A 20 -2.25 3.87 13.42
C ARG A 20 -1.66 2.54 13.96
N ILE A 21 -0.70 1.96 13.21
CA ILE A 21 0.52 1.19 13.60
C ILE A 21 1.10 0.51 12.32
N ASP A 22 2.23 1.03 11.80
CA ASP A 22 3.17 0.54 10.73
C ASP A 22 2.69 -0.41 9.62
N GLY A 23 2.80 0.06 8.37
CA GLY A 23 2.30 -0.61 7.15
C GLY A 23 2.82 -2.05 7.02
N CYS A 24 1.98 -2.95 6.53
CA CYS A 24 2.33 -4.35 6.40
C CYS A 24 1.56 -5.02 5.25
N VAL A 25 2.25 -5.41 4.18
CA VAL A 25 1.76 -6.44 3.27
C VAL A 25 2.33 -7.78 3.71
N ASP A 26 1.43 -8.69 4.06
CA ASP A 26 1.82 -10.01 4.54
C ASP A 26 1.19 -11.12 3.71
N GLN A 27 1.97 -12.17 3.50
CA GLN A 27 1.56 -13.45 2.94
C GLN A 27 1.62 -14.58 3.99
N TYR A 28 1.65 -14.25 5.29
CA TYR A 28 1.90 -15.17 6.41
C TYR A 28 1.01 -16.42 6.45
N GLN A 29 -0.19 -16.36 5.86
CA GLN A 29 -1.07 -17.51 5.76
C GLN A 29 -1.04 -18.05 4.33
N LEU A 30 -0.72 -19.35 4.19
CA LEU A 30 -0.66 -20.09 2.92
C LEU A 30 -1.88 -19.85 1.99
N ASN A 31 -3.04 -19.49 2.56
CA ASN A 31 -4.30 -19.30 1.84
C ASN A 31 -4.95 -17.91 2.01
N LYS A 32 -4.32 -16.96 2.72
CA LYS A 32 -4.89 -15.62 2.92
C LYS A 32 -3.87 -14.54 2.58
N ARG A 33 -4.24 -13.66 1.64
CA ARG A 33 -3.43 -12.53 1.21
C ARG A 33 -4.09 -11.25 1.67
N VAL A 34 -3.42 -10.53 2.56
CA VAL A 34 -3.93 -9.30 3.16
C VAL A 34 -2.89 -8.21 2.97
N MET A 35 -3.37 -7.04 2.55
CA MET A 35 -2.62 -5.80 2.52
C MET A 35 -3.14 -4.93 3.66
N LEU A 36 -2.28 -4.66 4.64
CA LEU A 36 -2.56 -3.77 5.77
C LEU A 36 -1.83 -2.46 5.52
N ILE A 37 -2.56 -1.35 5.46
CA ILE A 37 -1.98 -0.01 5.36
C ILE A 37 -2.40 0.76 6.61
N THR A 38 -1.42 1.11 7.43
CA THR A 38 -1.64 1.50 8.84
C THR A 38 -0.92 2.80 9.18
N THR A 39 -1.14 3.79 8.34
CA THR A 39 -0.65 5.16 8.48
C THR A 39 -1.77 6.11 8.89
N GLU A 40 -1.42 7.36 9.18
CA GLU A 40 -2.42 8.41 9.37
C GLU A 40 -3.20 8.63 8.07
N PRO A 41 -4.54 8.53 8.08
CA PRO A 41 -5.32 8.65 6.85
C PRO A 41 -5.25 10.09 6.31
N HIS A 42 -5.37 10.23 5.00
CA HIS A 42 -5.37 11.50 4.26
C HIS A 42 -4.02 12.23 4.23
N THR A 43 -2.94 11.58 4.64
CA THR A 43 -1.59 12.18 4.62
C THR A 43 -0.78 11.69 3.42
N LYS A 44 0.38 12.33 3.21
CA LYS A 44 1.32 11.91 2.18
C LYS A 44 1.93 10.56 2.54
N GLU A 45 2.17 10.34 3.82
CA GLU A 45 2.68 9.10 4.38
C GLU A 45 1.71 7.94 4.13
N GLU A 46 0.39 8.16 4.17
CA GLU A 46 -0.58 7.16 3.71
C GLU A 46 -0.44 6.83 2.24
N LEU A 47 -0.31 7.85 1.39
CA LEU A 47 -0.12 7.62 -0.04
C LEU A 47 1.18 6.84 -0.31
N GLU A 48 2.26 7.18 0.39
CA GLU A 48 3.54 6.48 0.30
C GLU A 48 3.43 5.03 0.72
N ALA A 49 2.82 4.75 1.88
CA ALA A 49 2.58 3.39 2.34
C ALA A 49 1.69 2.60 1.36
N CYS A 50 0.61 3.20 0.85
CA CYS A 50 -0.24 2.54 -0.14
C CYS A 50 0.55 2.10 -1.38
N VAL A 51 1.42 2.97 -1.89
CA VAL A 51 2.24 2.67 -3.07
C VAL A 51 3.30 1.62 -2.72
N HIS A 52 3.99 1.79 -1.59
CA HIS A 52 5.01 0.86 -1.09
C HIS A 52 4.45 -0.58 -1.00
N GLU A 53 3.32 -0.74 -0.32
CA GLU A 53 2.63 -2.02 -0.17
C GLU A 53 2.15 -2.59 -1.51
N SER A 54 1.64 -1.72 -2.40
CA SER A 54 1.23 -2.14 -3.74
C SER A 54 2.41 -2.68 -4.55
N LEU A 55 3.61 -2.11 -4.40
CA LEU A 55 4.81 -2.58 -5.08
C LEU A 55 5.27 -3.94 -4.55
N HIS A 56 5.19 -4.20 -3.23
CA HIS A 56 5.42 -5.54 -2.67
C HIS A 56 4.42 -6.56 -3.22
N ALA A 57 3.14 -6.19 -3.31
CA ALA A 57 2.10 -7.05 -3.82
C ALA A 57 2.28 -7.38 -5.32
N GLU A 58 2.77 -6.41 -6.11
CA GLU A 58 3.08 -6.60 -7.53
C GLU A 58 4.35 -7.45 -7.73
N ASN A 59 5.42 -7.15 -6.99
CA ASN A 59 6.71 -7.82 -7.16
C ASN A 59 7.38 -8.13 -5.81
N TRP A 60 6.99 -9.27 -5.24
CA TRP A 60 7.55 -9.78 -3.98
C TRP A 60 9.07 -10.02 -4.02
N ALA A 61 9.65 -10.25 -5.19
CA ALA A 61 11.07 -10.53 -5.34
C ALA A 61 11.94 -9.25 -5.37
N ALA A 62 11.31 -8.07 -5.46
CA ALA A 62 12.02 -6.80 -5.39
C ALA A 62 12.61 -6.62 -3.97
N THR A 63 13.79 -6.02 -3.91
CA THR A 63 14.43 -5.73 -2.62
C THR A 63 13.75 -4.54 -1.95
N GLU A 64 13.75 -4.55 -0.62
CA GLU A 64 13.23 -3.45 0.21
C GLU A 64 13.75 -2.08 -0.25
N LYS A 65 15.06 -1.97 -0.52
CA LYS A 65 15.69 -0.74 -1.01
C LYS A 65 15.09 -0.23 -2.34
N VAL A 66 14.73 -1.15 -3.25
CA VAL A 66 14.08 -0.79 -4.52
C VAL A 66 12.65 -0.36 -4.27
N ILE A 67 11.91 -1.07 -3.42
CA ILE A 67 10.52 -0.76 -3.07
C ILE A 67 10.43 0.61 -2.38
N GLU A 68 11.25 0.85 -1.35
CA GLU A 68 11.27 2.11 -0.59
C GLU A 68 11.54 3.32 -1.51
N ARG A 69 12.60 3.26 -2.32
CA ARG A 69 12.94 4.34 -3.24
C ARG A 69 11.82 4.59 -4.26
N THR A 70 11.33 3.52 -4.89
CA THR A 70 10.32 3.61 -5.95
C THR A 70 8.98 4.09 -5.39
N GLY A 71 8.58 3.58 -4.22
CA GLY A 71 7.35 3.96 -3.54
C GLY A 71 7.33 5.44 -3.17
N ARG A 72 8.42 5.94 -2.57
CA ARG A 72 8.58 7.36 -2.24
C ARG A 72 8.53 8.26 -3.47
N GLU A 73 9.30 7.93 -4.52
CA GLU A 73 9.35 8.72 -5.76
C GLU A 73 7.97 8.80 -6.46
N ILE A 74 7.22 7.69 -6.50
CA ILE A 74 5.86 7.65 -7.07
C ILE A 74 4.88 8.44 -6.19
N ALA A 75 4.92 8.26 -4.88
CA ALA A 75 4.05 8.96 -3.95
C ALA A 75 4.28 10.47 -3.99
N ASP A 76 5.54 10.92 -4.08
CA ASP A 76 5.91 12.33 -4.29
C ASP A 76 5.28 12.89 -5.57
N PHE A 77 5.37 12.14 -6.68
CA PHE A 77 4.80 12.54 -7.95
C PHE A 77 3.27 12.67 -7.87
N LEU A 78 2.58 11.64 -7.37
CA LEU A 78 1.13 11.65 -7.20
C LEU A 78 0.68 12.76 -6.24
N TRP A 79 1.44 13.00 -5.17
CA TRP A 79 1.15 14.06 -4.23
C TRP A 79 1.24 15.44 -4.90
N ARG A 80 2.25 15.67 -5.74
CA ARG A 80 2.41 16.91 -6.52
C ARG A 80 1.30 17.11 -7.56
N LEU A 81 0.76 16.03 -8.11
CA LEU A 81 -0.42 16.06 -8.99
C LEU A 81 -1.73 16.35 -8.24
N GLY A 82 -1.72 16.35 -6.91
CA GLY A 82 -2.91 16.62 -6.10
C GLY A 82 -3.71 15.38 -5.72
N TYR A 83 -3.19 14.16 -5.94
CA TYR A 83 -3.87 12.94 -5.49
C TYR A 83 -3.92 12.89 -3.96
N ARG A 84 -5.13 12.92 -3.42
CA ARG A 84 -5.41 12.81 -1.98
C ARG A 84 -6.55 11.83 -1.80
N ARG A 85 -6.48 11.00 -0.77
CA ARG A 85 -7.66 10.27 -0.32
C ARG A 85 -8.62 11.30 0.30
N THR A 86 -9.86 11.34 -0.17
CA THR A 86 -10.86 12.32 0.33
C THR A 86 -11.88 11.71 1.29
N LYS A 87 -11.92 10.37 1.43
CA LYS A 87 -12.88 9.64 2.28
C LYS A 87 -12.23 8.40 2.88
N LYS A 88 -12.52 8.14 4.16
CA LYS A 88 -12.12 6.89 4.84
C LYS A 88 -13.03 5.74 4.40
#